data_AF-A0A142WXM2-F1
#
_entry.id   AF-A0A142WXM2-F1
#
_cell.length_a   1.000
_cell.length_b   1.000
_cell.length_c   1.000
_cell.angle_alpha   90.00
_cell.angle_beta   90.00
_cell.angle_gamma   90.00
#
_symmetry.space_group_name_H-M   'P 1'
#
loop_
_entity.id
_entity.type
_entity.pdbx_description
1 polymer ?
#
loop_
_entity_poly.entity_id
_entity_poly.type
_entity_poly.pdbx_seq_one_letter_code
_entity_poly.pdbx_strand_id
1 'polypeptide(L)'
;MRRITMSEGEWRLLVDLVDGFRRSDYDPDDLELATHELVRVGLLERTERGVEVSELGRRVRADAPAFSRGAPRVWVGEDKPTKRPVGSESVNDLGPSA
;
A
#
# COMPACT_ATOMS: atom_id res chain seq x y z
N MET A 1 -7.19 -15.77 -0.31
CA MET A 1 -7.32 -14.84 0.84
C MET A 1 -5.96 -14.71 1.49
N ARG A 2 -5.44 -13.50 1.62
CA ARG A 2 -4.10 -13.23 2.15
C ARG A 2 -4.22 -12.52 3.49
N ARG A 3 -3.39 -12.93 4.44
CA ARG A 3 -3.27 -12.32 5.76
C ARG A 3 -1.86 -11.77 5.91
N ILE A 4 -1.75 -10.50 6.27
CA ILE A 4 -0.48 -9.82 6.50
C ILE A 4 -0.51 -9.28 7.92
N THR A 5 0.51 -9.63 8.68
CA THR A 5 0.75 -9.12 10.02
C THR A 5 1.91 -8.13 9.93
N MET A 6 1.77 -6.95 10.52
CA MET A 6 2.81 -5.92 10.49
C MET A 6 2.95 -5.22 11.84
N SER A 7 4.18 -4.82 12.17
CA SER A 7 4.46 -3.99 13.34
C SER A 7 4.02 -2.54 13.14
N GLU A 8 3.98 -1.75 14.20
CA GLU A 8 3.70 -0.31 14.08
C GLU A 8 4.78 0.42 13.27
N GLY A 9 6.05 0.00 13.38
CA GLY A 9 7.15 0.59 12.59
C GLY A 9 6.98 0.32 11.10
N GLU A 10 6.63 -0.90 10.72
CA GLU A 10 6.32 -1.28 9.34
C GLU A 10 5.10 -0.53 8.80
N TRP A 11 4.03 -0.43 9.60
CA TRP A 11 2.84 0.34 9.20
C TRP A 11 3.17 1.83 8.98
N ARG A 12 3.92 2.44 9.91
CA ARG A 12 4.33 3.84 9.80
C ARG A 12 5.17 4.07 8.54
N LEU A 13 6.15 3.19 8.29
CA LEU A 13 6.97 3.27 7.09
C LEU A 13 6.13 3.14 5.81
N LEU A 14 5.18 2.21 5.76
CA LEU A 14 4.28 2.06 4.62
C LEU A 14 3.45 3.32 4.36
N VAL A 15 2.88 3.92 5.42
CA VAL A 15 2.12 5.17 5.32
C VAL A 15 3.00 6.29 4.80
N ASP A 16 4.19 6.48 5.36
CA ASP A 16 5.10 7.54 4.97
C ASP A 16 5.59 7.37 3.53
N LEU A 17 5.87 6.14 3.08
CA LEU A 17 6.23 5.86 1.69
C LEU A 17 5.11 6.17 0.69
N VAL A 18 3.84 6.12 1.12
CA VAL A 18 2.69 6.51 0.28
C VAL A 18 2.42 8.02 0.33
N ASP A 19 2.56 8.65 1.50
CA ASP A 19 2.07 10.01 1.75
C ASP A 19 3.17 11.09 1.70
N GLY A 20 4.45 10.71 1.87
CA GLY A 20 5.57 11.64 1.83
C GLY A 20 6.72 11.22 2.75
N PHE A 21 7.62 10.38 2.25
CA PHE A 21 8.68 9.78 3.05
C PHE A 21 9.83 10.75 3.34
N ARG A 22 10.30 10.74 4.59
CA ARG A 22 11.48 11.47 5.06
C ARG A 22 12.41 10.53 5.81
N ARG A 23 13.57 10.23 5.22
CA ARG A 23 14.54 9.29 5.79
C ARG A 23 15.04 9.70 7.18
N SER A 24 15.12 10.99 7.47
CA SER A 24 15.61 11.54 8.73
C SER A 24 14.71 11.25 9.94
N ASP A 25 13.46 10.83 9.72
CA ASP A 25 12.49 10.54 10.79
C ASP A 25 12.63 9.11 11.34
N TYR A 26 13.62 8.36 10.83
CA TYR A 26 13.84 6.96 11.13
C TYR A 26 15.27 6.72 11.61
N ASP A 27 15.39 5.83 12.60
CA ASP A 27 16.66 5.18 12.88
C ASP A 27 17.06 4.30 11.68
N PRO A 28 18.34 4.30 11.25
CA PRO A 28 18.77 3.54 10.08
C PRO A 28 18.53 2.04 10.16
N ASP A 29 18.74 1.43 11.34
CA ASP A 29 18.62 -0.01 11.53
C ASP A 29 17.13 -0.41 11.54
N ASP A 30 16.29 0.37 12.21
CA ASP A 30 14.83 0.18 12.20
C ASP A 30 14.24 0.35 10.80
N LEU A 31 14.74 1.32 10.04
CA LEU A 31 14.32 1.56 8.65
C LEU A 31 14.67 0.37 7.76
N GLU A 32 15.88 -0.15 7.87
CA GLU A 32 16.32 -1.30 7.07
C GLU A 32 15.50 -2.55 7.41
N LEU A 33 15.29 -2.82 8.69
CA LEU A 33 14.48 -3.95 9.16
C LEU A 33 13.04 -3.85 8.67
N ALA A 34 12.39 -2.69 8.83
CA ALA A 34 11.02 -2.48 8.38
C ALA A 34 10.91 -2.59 6.85
N THR A 35 11.88 -2.05 6.11
CA THR A 35 11.92 -2.18 4.64
C THR A 35 12.05 -3.64 4.22
N HIS A 36 12.95 -4.39 4.86
CA HIS A 36 13.14 -5.82 4.60
C HIS A 36 11.84 -6.61 4.81
N GLU A 37 11.16 -6.39 5.93
CA GLU A 37 9.92 -7.10 6.24
C GLU A 37 8.80 -6.74 5.27
N LEU A 38 8.64 -5.45 4.93
CA LEU A 38 7.62 -5.02 3.97
C LEU A 38 7.88 -5.57 2.55
N VAL A 39 9.14 -5.74 2.14
CA VAL A 39 9.48 -6.46 0.90
C VAL A 39 9.14 -7.95 1.02
N ARG A 40 9.50 -8.60 2.14
CA ARG A 40 9.21 -10.01 2.38
C ARG A 40 7.71 -10.33 2.29
N VAL A 41 6.87 -9.44 2.80
CA VAL A 41 5.40 -9.58 2.73
C VAL A 41 4.78 -8.98 1.46
N GLY A 42 5.58 -8.48 0.52
CA GLY A 42 5.14 -8.00 -0.79
C GLY A 42 4.39 -6.65 -0.79
N LEU A 43 4.53 -5.88 0.29
CA LEU A 43 3.99 -4.51 0.37
C LEU A 43 4.92 -3.49 -0.29
N LEU A 44 6.20 -3.84 -0.39
CA LEU A 44 7.19 -3.14 -1.19
C LEU A 44 7.78 -4.09 -2.24
N GLU A 45 8.24 -3.51 -3.34
CA GLU A 45 8.92 -4.22 -4.43
C GLU A 45 10.32 -3.64 -4.64
N ARG A 46 11.28 -4.53 -4.94
CA ARG A 46 12.64 -4.11 -5.32
C ARG A 46 12.66 -3.76 -6.80
N THR A 47 13.12 -2.57 -7.12
CA THR A 47 13.29 -2.06 -8.48
C THR A 47 14.76 -1.70 -8.73
N GLU A 48 15.11 -1.40 -9.98
CA GLU A 48 16.46 -0.92 -10.32
C GLU A 48 16.83 0.40 -9.61
N ARG A 49 15.83 1.15 -9.15
CA ARG A 49 16.00 2.45 -8.46
C ARG A 49 15.98 2.33 -6.94
N GLY A 50 15.80 1.13 -6.40
CA GLY A 50 15.71 0.88 -4.96
C GLY A 50 14.44 0.12 -4.59
N VAL A 51 13.61 0.71 -3.75
CA VAL A 51 12.40 0.08 -3.22
C VAL A 51 11.20 0.99 -3.48
N GLU A 52 10.11 0.42 -4.00
CA GLU A 52 8.87 1.15 -4.29
C GLU A 52 7.66 0.46 -3.63
N VAL A 53 6.60 1.24 -3.35
CA VAL A 53 5.37 0.70 -2.78
C VAL A 53 4.57 -0.05 -3.84
N SER A 54 4.29 -1.34 -3.59
CA SER A 54 3.53 -2.20 -4.49
C SER A 54 2.05 -1.79 -4.57
N GLU A 55 1.31 -2.33 -5.55
CA GLU A 55 -0.15 -2.14 -5.61
C GLU A 55 -0.83 -2.66 -4.33
N LEU A 56 -0.35 -3.79 -3.81
CA LEU A 56 -0.82 -4.36 -2.55
C LEU A 56 -0.50 -3.43 -1.37
N GLY A 57 0.70 -2.86 -1.31
CA GLY A 57 1.08 -1.86 -0.31
C GLY A 57 0.13 -0.66 -0.28
N ARG A 58 -0.21 -0.12 -1.47
CA ARG A 58 -1.17 0.99 -1.59
C ARG A 58 -2.57 0.62 -1.12
N ARG A 59 -3.03 -0.59 -1.43
CA ARG A 59 -4.34 -1.10 -0.96
C ARG A 59 -4.37 -1.29 0.55
N VAL A 60 -3.36 -1.94 1.11
CA VAL A 60 -3.24 -2.14 2.56
C VAL A 60 -3.23 -0.80 3.29
N ARG A 61 -2.52 0.20 2.74
CA ARG A 61 -2.56 1.57 3.25
C ARG A 61 -3.97 2.14 3.18
N ALA A 62 -4.66 2.02 2.04
CA ALA A 62 -6.01 2.56 1.85
C ALA A 62 -7.06 1.92 2.78
N ASP A 63 -6.94 0.61 3.02
CA ASP A 63 -7.84 -0.13 3.92
C ASP A 63 -7.61 0.21 5.40
N ALA A 64 -6.44 0.76 5.75
CA ALA A 64 -6.08 1.26 7.08
C ALA A 64 -6.40 0.27 8.23
N PRO A 65 -5.75 -0.91 8.27
CA PRO A 65 -6.01 -1.93 9.29
C PRO A 65 -5.89 -1.36 10.71
N ALA A 66 -6.86 -1.74 11.55
CA ALA A 66 -7.01 -1.18 12.89
C ALA A 66 -5.78 -1.40 13.77
N PHE A 67 -5.46 -0.37 14.57
CA PHE A 67 -4.43 -0.46 15.59
C PHE A 67 -4.92 -1.22 16.82
N SER A 68 -4.05 -1.98 17.47
CA SER A 68 -4.28 -2.51 18.81
C SER A 68 -3.01 -2.39 19.63
N ARG A 69 -3.09 -1.74 20.80
CA ARG A 69 -1.91 -1.46 21.62
C ARG A 69 -1.26 -2.76 22.09
N GLY A 70 0.02 -2.94 21.78
CA GLY A 70 0.78 -4.15 22.13
C GLY A 70 0.51 -5.37 21.24
N ALA A 71 -0.24 -5.19 20.15
CA ALA A 71 -0.47 -6.23 19.14
C ALA A 71 -0.09 -5.71 17.75
N PRO A 72 0.38 -6.59 16.84
CA PRO A 72 0.64 -6.19 15.48
C PRO A 72 -0.67 -5.88 14.75
N ARG A 73 -0.60 -5.01 13.74
CA ARG A 73 -1.72 -4.79 12.82
C ARG A 73 -1.88 -5.99 11.92
N VAL A 74 -3.12 -6.35 11.65
CA VAL A 74 -3.45 -7.46 10.78
C VAL A 74 -4.35 -6.94 9.66
N TRP A 75 -3.85 -7.06 8.43
CA TRP A 75 -4.66 -6.88 7.24
C TRP A 75 -5.09 -8.23 6.67
N VAL A 76 -6.35 -8.34 6.27
CA VAL A 76 -6.92 -9.51 5.64
C VAL A 76 -7.66 -9.07 4.39
N GLY A 77 -7.25 -9.55 3.23
CA GLY A 77 -7.89 -9.18 1.98
C GLY A 77 -7.78 -10.24 0.89
N GLU A 78 -8.55 -10.03 -0.18
CA GLU A 78 -8.45 -10.86 -1.38
C GLU A 78 -7.24 -10.43 -2.22
N ASP A 79 -6.50 -11.43 -2.71
CA ASP A 79 -5.37 -11.30 -3.65
C ASP A 79 -5.85 -10.99 -5.09
N LYS A 80 -7.04 -10.39 -5.23
CA LYS A 80 -7.56 -10.02 -6.54
C LYS A 80 -6.86 -8.75 -7.00
N PRO A 81 -6.34 -8.68 -8.23
CA PRO A 81 -5.93 -7.42 -8.81
C PRO A 81 -7.15 -6.51 -8.85
N THR A 82 -7.04 -5.34 -8.23
CA THR A 82 -8.05 -4.29 -8.39
C THR A 82 -7.92 -3.79 -9.83
N LYS A 83 -8.60 -4.45 -10.77
CA LYS A 83 -8.93 -3.81 -12.04
C LYS A 83 -9.58 -2.48 -11.66
N ARG A 84 -8.86 -1.37 -11.90
CA ARG A 84 -9.49 -0.05 -11.98
C ARG A 84 -10.76 -0.22 -12.81
N PRO A 85 -11.91 0.31 -12.41
CA PRO A 85 -12.98 0.47 -13.38
C PRO A 85 -12.48 1.45 -14.45
N VAL A 86 -12.02 0.91 -15.58
CA VAL A 86 -11.87 1.63 -16.83
C VAL A 86 -13.19 1.46 -17.57
N GLY A 87 -13.92 2.57 -17.74
CA GLY A 87 -15.21 2.64 -18.44
C GLY A 87 -16.36 2.22 -17.52
N SER A 88 -17.44 2.97 -17.35
CA SER A 88 -18.18 3.83 -18.28
C SER A 88 -18.68 5.04 -17.48
N GLU A 89 -18.77 6.27 -17.98
CA GLU A 89 -19.69 6.72 -19.03
C GLU A 89 -19.09 7.96 -19.72
N SER A 90 -18.68 7.81 -20.99
CA SER A 90 -18.76 8.93 -21.94
C SER A 90 -20.05 8.72 -22.71
N VAL A 91 -21.13 9.34 -22.25
CA VAL A 91 -22.32 9.55 -23.07
C VAL A 91 -22.03 10.70 -24.04
N ASN A 92 -21.33 10.38 -25.12
CA ASN A 92 -21.52 11.12 -26.36
C ASN A 92 -22.50 10.31 -27.19
N ASP A 93 -23.79 10.61 -27.05
CA ASP A 93 -24.79 10.24 -28.04
C ASP A 93 -25.31 11.51 -28.70
N LEU A 94 -25.15 11.52 -30.02
CA LEU A 94 -25.49 12.59 -30.95
C LEU A 94 -27.01 12.67 -31.15
N GLY A 95 -27.53 13.89 -31.28
CA GLY A 95 -28.76 14.10 -32.00
C GLY A 95 -29.07 15.58 -32.22
N PRO A 96 -29.03 16.12 -33.45
CA PRO A 96 -29.74 17.35 -33.76
C PRO A 96 -31.23 17.04 -33.86
N SER A 97 -32.06 17.73 -33.08
CA SER A 97 -33.51 17.76 -33.33
C SER A 97 -33.86 19.09 -33.96
N ALA A 98 -34.25 18.99 -35.25
CA ALA A 98 -35.11 19.84 -36.07
C ALA A 98 -35.15 21.36 -35.84
#